data_AF-A0A7G5C7F5-F1
#
_entry.id   AF-A0A7G5C7F5-F1
#
_cell.length_a   1.000
_cell.length_b   1.000
_cell.length_c   1.000
_cell.angle_alpha   90.00
_cell.angle_beta   90.00
_cell.angle_gamma   90.00
#
_symmetry.space_group_name_H-M   'P 1'
#
loop_
_entity.id
_entity.type
_entity.pdbx_description
1 polymer ?
#
loop_
_entity_poly.entity_id
_entity_poly.type
_entity_poly.pdbx_seq_one_letter_code
_entity_poly.pdbx_strand_id
1 'polypeptide(L)'
;MDKQAILDVLNSLEVMEYQGGEEAYALVENTLENRAELNHVGIAEETVNKYGDNETFCIFALAFDNGFADYHQGGKLYLFGPIDDDLRQRVINGEGTAIDAERLLRALESELFGEVSRDPT
;
A
#
# COMPACT_ATOMS: atom_id res chain seq x y z
N MET A 1 -12.32 -4.36 -8.54
CA MET A 1 -11.05 -5.07 -8.34
C MET A 1 -10.85 -5.23 -6.85
N ASP A 2 -10.45 -6.42 -6.38
CA ASP A 2 -10.25 -6.67 -4.95
C ASP A 2 -8.88 -6.09 -4.53
N LYS A 3 -8.90 -5.01 -3.73
CA LYS A 3 -7.68 -4.33 -3.28
C LYS A 3 -6.79 -5.25 -2.45
N GLN A 4 -7.37 -6.13 -1.65
CA GLN A 4 -6.59 -7.03 -0.82
C GLN A 4 -5.85 -8.05 -1.69
N ALA A 5 -6.54 -8.64 -2.67
CA ALA A 5 -5.91 -9.57 -3.62
C ALA A 5 -4.75 -8.91 -4.39
N ILE A 6 -4.90 -7.64 -4.78
CA ILE A 6 -3.81 -6.88 -5.41
C ILE A 6 -2.62 -6.72 -4.45
N LEU A 7 -2.86 -6.30 -3.21
CA LEU A 7 -1.79 -6.13 -2.23
C LEU A 7 -1.09 -7.44 -1.91
N ASP A 8 -1.82 -8.54 -1.84
CA ASP A 8 -1.25 -9.86 -1.59
C ASP A 8 -0.26 -10.24 -2.70
N VAL A 9 -0.60 -9.99 -3.97
CA VAL A 9 0.32 -10.18 -5.10
C VAL A 9 1.49 -9.22 -5.04
N LEU A 10 1.27 -7.92 -4.85
CA LEU A 10 2.36 -6.93 -4.76
C LEU A 10 3.35 -7.28 -3.63
N ASN A 11 2.83 -7.76 -2.49
CA ASN A 11 3.62 -8.18 -1.34
C ASN A 11 4.30 -9.54 -1.54
N SER A 12 3.88 -10.37 -2.50
CA SER A 12 4.52 -11.65 -2.80
C SER A 12 5.68 -11.52 -3.80
N LEU A 13 5.72 -10.44 -4.58
CA LEU A 13 6.81 -10.20 -5.52
C LEU A 13 8.16 -10.07 -4.81
N GLU A 14 9.21 -10.61 -5.42
CA GLU A 14 10.58 -10.49 -4.92
C GLU A 14 11.08 -9.05 -5.11
N VAL A 15 11.39 -8.39 -3.99
CA VAL A 15 11.90 -7.02 -3.98
C VAL A 15 13.41 -7.04 -4.20
N MET A 16 13.85 -6.42 -5.29
CA MET A 16 15.25 -6.28 -5.69
C MET A 16 15.95 -5.16 -4.94
N GLU A 17 15.25 -4.04 -4.75
CA GLU A 17 15.77 -2.86 -4.07
C GLU A 17 14.70 -2.21 -3.22
N TYR A 18 15.07 -1.80 -2.01
CA TYR A 18 14.17 -1.17 -1.05
C TYR A 18 14.84 0.00 -0.36
N GLN A 19 14.15 1.14 -0.33
CA GLN A 19 14.49 2.29 0.48
C GLN A 19 13.26 2.67 1.32
N GLY A 20 13.48 2.90 2.62
CA GLY A 20 12.47 3.46 3.53
C GLY A 20 12.63 4.98 3.69
N GLY A 21 11.82 5.56 4.58
CA GLY A 21 11.86 6.99 4.89
C GLY A 21 10.87 7.80 4.04
N GLU A 22 11.14 9.10 3.89
CA GLU A 22 10.25 10.02 3.17
C GLU A 22 10.20 9.74 1.67
N GLU A 23 11.30 9.27 1.10
CA GLU A 23 11.43 8.87 -0.32
C GLU A 23 11.38 7.34 -0.46
N ALA A 24 10.43 6.69 0.21
CA ALA A 24 10.35 5.24 0.23
C ALA A 24 9.98 4.65 -1.13
N TYR A 25 10.66 3.57 -1.52
CA TYR A 25 10.34 2.79 -2.71
C TYR A 25 10.65 1.30 -2.49
N ALA A 26 10.02 0.46 -3.31
CA ALA A 26 10.34 -0.95 -3.44
C ALA A 26 10.29 -1.31 -4.93
N LEU A 27 11.45 -1.70 -5.49
CA LEU A 27 11.59 -2.10 -6.88
C LEU A 27 11.57 -3.61 -7.00
N VAL A 28 10.84 -4.10 -7.99
CA VAL A 28 10.75 -5.51 -8.34
C VAL A 28 11.15 -5.69 -9.80
N GLU A 29 11.66 -6.86 -10.16
CA GLU A 29 12.06 -7.14 -11.54
C GLU A 29 10.84 -7.11 -12.49
N ASN A 30 11.02 -6.50 -13.65
CA ASN A 30 9.97 -6.36 -14.65
C ASN A 30 9.93 -7.57 -15.61
N THR A 31 9.67 -8.75 -15.06
CA THR A 31 9.55 -10.00 -15.83
C THR A 31 8.14 -10.22 -16.36
N LEU A 32 8.01 -11.06 -17.39
CA LEU A 32 6.71 -11.51 -17.89
C LEU A 32 5.92 -12.28 -16.82
N GLU A 33 6.60 -12.98 -15.92
CA GLU A 33 5.97 -13.72 -14.82
C GLU A 33 5.34 -12.76 -13.80
N ASN A 34 6.09 -11.76 -13.35
CA ASN A 34 5.57 -10.75 -12.43
C ASN A 34 4.41 -9.96 -13.07
N ARG A 35 4.49 -9.64 -14.37
CA ARG A 35 3.38 -9.02 -15.11
C ARG A 35 2.16 -9.93 -15.17
N ALA A 36 2.34 -11.23 -15.40
CA ALA A 36 1.23 -12.19 -15.43
C ALA A 36 0.50 -12.27 -14.09
N GLU A 37 1.22 -12.28 -12.96
CA GLU A 37 0.64 -12.25 -11.62
C GLU A 37 -0.18 -10.98 -11.38
N LEU A 38 0.32 -9.82 -11.80
CA LEU A 38 -0.40 -8.54 -11.68
C LEU A 38 -1.64 -8.48 -12.57
N ASN A 39 -1.54 -8.97 -13.81
CA ASN A 39 -2.68 -9.09 -14.71
C ASN A 39 -3.77 -10.01 -14.14
N HIS A 40 -3.39 -11.09 -13.44
CA HIS A 40 -4.32 -12.03 -12.84
C HIS A 40 -5.25 -11.36 -11.81
N VAL A 41 -4.75 -10.36 -11.09
CA VAL A 41 -5.52 -9.56 -10.13
C VAL A 41 -6.13 -8.29 -10.74
N GLY A 42 -5.98 -8.09 -12.06
CA GLY A 42 -6.65 -7.03 -12.81
C GLY A 42 -5.85 -5.75 -13.01
N ILE A 43 -4.55 -5.74 -12.69
CA ILE A 43 -3.68 -4.61 -13.01
C ILE A 43 -3.30 -4.71 -14.49
N ALA A 44 -3.59 -3.66 -15.24
CA ALA A 44 -3.32 -3.63 -16.67
C ALA A 44 -1.83 -3.32 -16.97
N GLU A 45 -1.34 -3.81 -18.11
CA GLU A 45 0.03 -3.60 -18.57
C GLU A 45 0.43 -2.12 -18.65
N GLU A 46 -0.50 -1.25 -19.09
CA GLU A 46 -0.29 0.19 -19.13
C GLU A 46 -0.06 0.81 -17.74
N THR A 47 -0.67 0.24 -16.70
CA THR A 47 -0.45 0.67 -15.32
C THR A 47 0.97 0.32 -14.91
N VAL A 48 1.43 -0.92 -15.15
CA VAL A 48 2.80 -1.35 -14.82
C VAL A 48 3.84 -0.47 -15.55
N ASN A 49 3.61 -0.20 -16.84
CA ASN A 49 4.51 0.63 -17.65
C ASN A 49 4.64 2.08 -17.17
N LYS A 50 3.63 2.60 -16.44
CA LYS A 50 3.70 3.94 -15.86
C LYS A 50 4.68 4.02 -14.67
N TYR A 51 4.90 2.90 -13.98
CA TYR A 51 5.65 2.82 -12.72
C TYR A 51 6.99 2.12 -12.84
N GLY A 52 7.46 1.88 -14.06
CA GLY A 52 8.69 1.16 -14.31
C GLY A 52 9.26 1.39 -15.70
N ASP A 53 10.34 0.66 -15.98
CA ASP A 53 11.00 0.58 -17.27
C ASP A 53 11.08 -0.88 -17.70
N ASN A 54 12.00 -1.22 -18.60
CA ASN A 54 12.15 -2.59 -19.08
C ASN A 54 12.74 -3.56 -18.04
N GLU A 55 13.43 -3.04 -17.01
CA GLU A 55 14.18 -3.82 -16.03
C GLU A 55 13.42 -3.93 -14.71
N THR A 56 12.81 -2.85 -14.22
CA THR A 56 12.13 -2.83 -12.91
C THR A 56 10.85 -2.00 -12.91
N PHE A 57 9.99 -2.23 -11.92
CA PHE A 57 8.89 -1.33 -11.60
C PHE A 57 8.74 -1.15 -10.07
N CYS A 58 8.21 0.01 -9.67
CA CYS A 58 8.04 0.36 -8.26
C CYS A 58 6.65 -0.03 -7.75
N ILE A 59 6.58 -0.99 -6.81
CA ILE A 59 5.30 -1.46 -6.25
C ILE A 59 4.67 -0.45 -5.30
N PHE A 60 5.45 0.41 -4.65
CA PHE A 60 4.93 1.45 -3.77
C PHE A 60 4.21 2.54 -4.58
N ALA A 61 4.87 3.07 -5.61
CA ALA A 61 4.27 4.08 -6.49
C ALA A 61 3.01 3.55 -7.16
N LEU A 62 3.04 2.31 -7.66
CA LEU A 62 1.88 1.65 -8.24
C LEU A 62 0.73 1.55 -7.23
N ALA A 63 0.99 1.10 -6.00
CA ALA A 63 -0.05 0.90 -5.01
C ALA A 63 -0.67 2.21 -4.50
N PHE A 64 0.14 3.22 -4.20
CA PHE A 64 -0.35 4.48 -3.63
C PHE A 64 -1.08 5.34 -4.65
N ASP A 65 -0.52 5.53 -5.85
CA ASP A 65 -1.16 6.36 -6.88
C ASP A 65 -2.51 5.80 -7.36
N ASN A 66 -2.72 4.49 -7.26
CA ASN A 66 -3.95 3.83 -7.65
C ASN A 66 -4.88 3.53 -6.45
N GLY A 67 -4.52 3.97 -5.24
CA GLY A 67 -5.32 3.80 -4.03
C GLY A 67 -5.52 2.34 -3.61
N PHE A 68 -4.56 1.47 -3.89
CA PHE A 68 -4.56 0.06 -3.48
C PHE A 68 -4.00 -0.14 -2.07
N ALA A 69 -3.10 0.74 -1.61
CA ALA A 69 -2.52 0.72 -0.27
C ALA A 69 -2.83 2.02 0.48
N ASP A 70 -2.96 1.91 1.80
CA ASP A 70 -3.07 3.06 2.71
C ASP A 70 -1.74 3.32 3.44
N TYR A 71 -0.87 2.31 3.52
CA TYR A 71 0.37 2.40 4.29
C TYR A 71 1.43 1.41 3.83
N HIS A 72 2.68 1.68 4.20
CA HIS A 72 3.78 0.74 4.03
C HIS A 72 4.64 0.63 5.29
N GLN A 73 5.18 -0.56 5.54
CA GLN A 73 6.17 -0.80 6.59
C GLN A 73 7.10 -1.93 6.20
N GLY A 74 8.42 -1.70 6.28
CA GLY A 74 9.42 -2.75 6.05
C GLY A 74 9.31 -3.43 4.68
N GLY A 75 9.08 -2.65 3.61
CA GLY A 75 8.92 -3.18 2.26
C GLY A 75 7.55 -3.79 1.96
N LYS A 76 6.61 -3.80 2.92
CA LYS A 76 5.25 -4.35 2.75
C LYS A 76 4.19 -3.26 2.71
N LEU A 77 3.16 -3.49 1.91
CA LEU A 77 2.00 -2.63 1.72
C LEU A 77 0.81 -3.13 2.53
N TYR A 78 0.02 -2.21 3.06
CA TYR A 78 -1.15 -2.51 3.89
C TYR A 78 -2.36 -1.72 3.42
N LEU A 79 -3.51 -2.39 3.38
CA LEU A 79 -4.82 -1.79 3.24
C LEU A 79 -5.44 -1.69 4.63
N PHE A 80 -5.84 -0.50 5.02
CA PHE A 80 -6.52 -0.27 6.28
C PHE A 80 -8.01 -0.55 6.14
N GLY A 81 -8.52 -1.36 7.07
CA GLY A 81 -9.95 -1.48 7.29
C GLY A 81 -10.55 -0.20 7.91
N PRO A 82 -11.87 -0.21 8.18
CA PRO A 82 -12.54 0.91 8.81
C PRO A 82 -11.95 1.26 10.18
N ILE A 83 -12.17 2.50 10.61
CA ILE A 83 -11.91 2.93 11.99
C ILE A 83 -13.19 2.68 12.78
N ASP A 84 -13.30 1.47 13.30
CA ASP A 84 -14.42 0.96 14.10
C ASP A 84 -14.12 0.98 15.60
N ASP A 85 -15.12 0.59 16.40
CA ASP A 85 -14.99 0.56 17.86
C ASP A 85 -13.99 -0.51 18.32
N ASP A 86 -13.82 -1.59 17.56
CA ASP A 86 -12.81 -2.61 17.83
C ASP A 86 -11.40 -2.04 17.69
N LEU A 87 -11.13 -1.22 16.67
CA LEU A 87 -9.87 -0.48 16.53
C LEU A 87 -9.67 0.50 17.69
N ARG A 88 -10.69 1.27 18.04
CA ARG A 88 -10.59 2.23 19.16
C ARG A 88 -10.28 1.51 20.47
N GLN A 89 -10.97 0.41 20.76
CA GLN A 89 -10.81 -0.35 22.00
C GLN A 89 -9.42 -0.98 22.09
N ARG A 90 -8.91 -1.62 21.03
CA ARG A 90 -7.56 -2.21 21.08
C ARG A 90 -6.48 -1.15 21.30
N VAL A 91 -6.62 0.04 20.71
CA VAL A 91 -5.67 1.15 20.95
C VAL A 91 -5.77 1.65 22.39
N ILE A 92 -6.98 1.94 22.89
CA ILE A 92 -7.20 2.48 24.25
C ILE A 92 -6.72 1.51 25.33
N ASN A 93 -6.94 0.20 25.13
CA ASN A 93 -6.56 -0.83 26.08
C ASN A 93 -5.08 -1.24 25.99
N GLY A 94 -4.31 -0.70 25.02
CA GLY A 94 -2.91 -1.07 24.80
C GLY A 94 -2.71 -2.45 24.16
N GLU A 95 -3.74 -3.00 23.52
CA GLU A 95 -3.74 -4.30 22.84
C GLU A 95 -3.47 -4.17 21.32
N GLY A 96 -3.49 -2.95 20.79
CA GLY A 96 -3.23 -2.63 19.40
C GLY A 96 -1.73 -2.52 19.06
N THR A 97 -1.45 -2.48 17.76
CA THR A 97 -0.09 -2.24 17.24
C THR A 97 0.24 -0.74 17.19
N ALA A 98 1.52 -0.39 17.00
CA ALA A 98 1.91 0.99 16.70
C ALA A 98 1.19 1.53 15.44
N ILE A 99 0.93 0.68 14.45
CA ILE A 99 0.18 1.03 13.25
C ILE A 99 -1.28 1.34 13.60
N ASP A 100 -1.92 0.57 14.48
CA ASP A 100 -3.29 0.86 14.94
C ASP A 100 -3.38 2.25 15.62
N ALA A 101 -2.38 2.59 16.44
CA ALA A 101 -2.30 3.91 17.04
C ALA A 101 -2.12 5.00 15.97
N GLU A 102 -1.17 4.84 15.05
CA GLU A 102 -0.92 5.80 13.97
C GLU A 102 -2.16 6.01 13.09
N ARG A 103 -2.88 4.94 12.75
CA ARG A 103 -4.16 4.98 12.01
C ARG A 103 -5.19 5.85 12.70
N LEU A 104 -5.33 5.68 14.02
CA LEU A 104 -6.26 6.47 14.81
C LEU A 104 -5.83 7.93 14.88
N LEU A 105 -4.54 8.21 15.08
CA LEU A 105 -4.00 9.58 15.08
C LEU A 105 -4.24 10.28 13.74
N ARG A 106 -3.94 9.64 12.61
CA ARG A 106 -4.17 10.20 11.26
C ARG A 106 -5.62 10.60 11.01
N ALA A 107 -6.56 9.86 11.59
CA ALA A 107 -7.98 10.16 11.46
C ALA A 107 -8.49 11.25 12.41
N LEU A 108 -7.88 11.39 13.59
CA LEU A 108 -8.23 12.42 14.55
C LEU A 108 -7.53 13.76 14.23
N GLU A 109 -6.36 13.70 13.63
CA GLU A 109 -5.45 14.83 13.41
C GLU A 109 -5.10 14.95 11.92
N SER A 110 -6.09 14.87 11.02
CA SER A 110 -5.85 14.86 9.56
C SER A 110 -5.05 16.08 9.06
N GLU A 111 -5.16 17.22 9.73
CA GLU A 111 -4.39 18.43 9.42
C GLU A 111 -2.88 18.26 9.62
N LEU A 112 -2.46 17.43 10.59
CA LEU A 112 -1.05 17.13 10.87
C LEU A 112 -0.44 16.14 9.87
N PHE A 113 -1.27 15.30 9.24
CA PHE A 113 -0.84 14.23 8.34
C PHE A 113 -1.14 14.49 6.86
N GLY A 114 -1.74 15.65 6.53
CA GLY A 114 -2.22 15.99 5.19
C GLY A 114 -3.61 15.41 4.91
N GLU A 115 -4.42 16.11 4.11
CA GLU A 115 -5.78 15.67 3.76
C GLU A 115 -5.76 14.29 3.09
N VAL A 116 -6.30 13.29 3.78
CA VAL A 116 -6.77 12.08 3.11
C VAL A 116 -8.02 12.48 2.35
N SER A 117 -7.89 12.78 1.06
CA SER A 117 -9.03 12.97 0.16
C SER A 117 -9.93 11.74 0.25
N ARG A 118 -11.03 11.87 1.00
CA ARG A 118 -12.15 10.95 0.97
C ARG A 118 -13.19 11.63 0.11
N ASP A 119 -13.10 11.44 -1.21
CA ASP A 119 -14.22 11.79 -2.08
C ASP A 119 -15.46 11.00 -1.63
N PRO A 120 -16.56 11.66 -1.25
CA PRO A 120 -17.80 10.97 -0.97
C PRO A 120 -18.46 10.63 -2.32
N THR A 121 -18.59 9.34 -2.61
CA THR A 121 -19.59 8.84 -3.58
C THR A 121 -20.99 9.00 -3.04
#